data_AF-A0A6J4N7J6-F1
#
_entry.id   AF-A0A6J4N7J6-F1
#
_cell.length_a   1.000
_cell.length_b   1.000
_cell.length_c   1.000
_cell.angle_alpha   90.00
_cell.angle_beta   90.00
_cell.angle_gamma   90.00
#
_symmetry.space_group_name_H-M   'P 1'
#
loop_
_entity.id
_entity.type
_entity.pdbx_description
1 polymer ?
#
loop_
_entity_poly.entity_id
_entity_poly.type
_entity_poly.pdbx_seq_one_letter_code
_entity_poly.pdbx_strand_id
1 'polypeptide(L)'
;MPDPRIAVATLRQQARRRLELGLVSRSARYGLRRDLRAPHQHPSAKIELIVRPMRPEDAVSLYGDDQASTADKMELHWRRRYVDEQLARGWVAVDVESNRPCYVQWLLPQSENAFITQAGDFPALARDEALLENAFTPAAYRGKGIMSAAMSRIAEQAEQYGARYVMTFVGDDNIASLKGCQRAGFAPHLVHHRTRRAFGVLNSSRFETLAEDDPRRHRFLPDQ
;
A
#
# COMPACT_ATOMS: atom_id res chain seq x y z
N MET A 1 -12.99 -23.91 -17.54
CA MET A 1 -13.76 -23.95 -16.28
C MET A 1 -12.78 -24.13 -15.13
N PRO A 2 -12.91 -23.40 -14.01
CA PRO A 2 -12.02 -23.57 -12.87
C PRO A 2 -12.16 -24.97 -12.25
N ASP A 3 -11.03 -25.58 -11.86
CA ASP A 3 -11.00 -26.91 -11.24
C ASP A 3 -11.82 -26.92 -9.93
N PRO A 4 -12.83 -27.80 -9.78
CA PRO A 4 -13.66 -27.89 -8.58
C PRO A 4 -12.87 -28.11 -7.29
N ARG A 5 -11.66 -28.71 -7.35
CA ARG A 5 -10.78 -28.88 -6.18
C ARG A 5 -10.20 -27.55 -5.70
N ILE A 6 -9.88 -26.65 -6.62
CA ILE A 6 -9.39 -25.28 -6.32
C ILE A 6 -10.52 -24.46 -5.68
N ALA A 7 -11.75 -24.60 -6.19
CA ALA A 7 -12.91 -23.90 -5.64
C ALA A 7 -13.21 -24.32 -4.19
N VAL A 8 -13.20 -25.62 -3.88
CA VAL A 8 -13.43 -26.14 -2.52
C VAL A 8 -12.31 -25.74 -1.56
N ALA A 9 -11.05 -25.77 -1.99
CA ALA A 9 -9.91 -25.31 -1.19
C ALA A 9 -10.02 -23.81 -0.85
N THR A 10 -10.42 -23.00 -1.83
CA THR A 10 -10.63 -21.55 -1.66
C THR A 10 -11.76 -21.27 -0.66
N LEU A 11 -12.88 -21.98 -0.75
CA LEU A 11 -14.02 -21.84 0.17
C LEU A 11 -13.65 -22.23 1.62
N ARG A 12 -12.94 -23.35 1.80
CA ARG A 12 -12.46 -23.77 3.14
C ARG A 12 -11.54 -22.73 3.76
N GLN A 13 -10.68 -22.11 2.96
CA GLN A 13 -9.77 -21.07 3.44
C GLN A 13 -10.51 -19.77 3.77
N GLN A 14 -11.49 -19.36 2.96
CA GLN A 14 -12.34 -18.21 3.26
C GLN A 14 -13.11 -18.41 4.57
N ALA A 15 -13.66 -19.61 4.78
CA ALA A 15 -14.31 -19.98 6.03
C ALA A 15 -13.33 -19.92 7.22
N ARG A 16 -12.13 -20.49 7.08
CA ARG A 16 -11.09 -20.43 8.10
C ARG A 16 -10.67 -19.00 8.44
N ARG A 17 -10.42 -18.15 7.43
CA ARG A 17 -10.10 -16.73 7.63
C ARG A 17 -11.21 -15.99 8.38
N ARG A 18 -12.47 -16.27 8.07
CA ARG A 18 -13.61 -15.71 8.80
C ARG A 18 -13.66 -16.20 10.24
N LEU A 19 -13.37 -17.48 10.49
CA LEU A 19 -13.26 -18.02 11.84
C LEU A 19 -12.11 -17.39 12.63
N GLU A 20 -10.96 -17.14 11.99
CA GLU A 20 -9.79 -16.46 12.58
C GLU A 20 -10.08 -15.01 12.97
N LEU A 21 -11.02 -14.32 12.30
CA LEU A 21 -11.49 -12.99 12.71
C LEU A 21 -12.28 -13.01 14.03
N GLY A 22 -12.75 -14.19 14.46
CA GLY A 22 -13.56 -14.38 15.65
C GLY A 22 -14.93 -13.70 15.60
N LEU A 23 -15.63 -13.75 16.74
CA LEU A 23 -16.94 -13.09 16.92
C LEU A 23 -16.82 -11.57 16.80
N VAL A 24 -15.73 -10.99 17.29
CA VAL A 24 -15.42 -9.56 17.20
C VAL A 24 -13.92 -9.41 16.98
N SER A 25 -13.54 -8.64 15.96
CA SER A 25 -12.16 -8.18 15.76
C SER A 25 -12.14 -6.67 15.60
N ARG A 26 -11.07 -6.05 16.11
CA ARG A 26 -10.80 -4.63 15.98
C ARG A 26 -9.41 -4.45 15.41
N SER A 27 -9.25 -3.50 14.51
CA SER A 27 -7.96 -3.09 13.99
C SER A 27 -7.93 -1.59 13.73
N ALA A 28 -6.72 -1.03 13.74
CA ALA A 28 -6.49 0.35 13.39
C ALA A 28 -5.43 0.46 12.29
N ARG A 29 -5.54 1.51 11.49
CA ARG A 29 -4.51 1.88 10.52
C ARG A 29 -4.31 3.38 10.58
N TYR A 30 -3.07 3.83 10.45
CA TYR A 30 -2.78 5.23 10.23
C TYR A 30 -3.00 5.57 8.76
N GLY A 31 -3.83 6.58 8.50
CA GLY A 31 -3.84 7.32 7.25
C GLY A 31 -2.74 8.37 7.33
N LEU A 32 -1.66 8.14 6.60
CA LEU A 32 -0.53 9.05 6.51
C LEU A 32 -0.74 9.97 5.29
N ARG A 33 -0.32 11.23 5.40
CA ARG A 33 -0.44 12.23 4.34
C ARG A 33 0.90 12.94 4.11
N ARG A 34 1.23 13.21 2.86
CA ARG A 34 2.32 14.08 2.42
C ARG A 34 1.75 15.28 1.67
N ASP A 35 2.22 16.48 1.97
CA ASP A 35 1.98 17.69 1.14
C ASP A 35 3.11 17.79 0.12
N LEU A 36 2.79 17.74 -1.17
CA LEU A 36 3.77 17.80 -2.26
C LEU A 36 4.38 19.20 -2.43
N ARG A 37 3.72 20.24 -1.89
CA ARG A 37 4.25 21.62 -1.91
C ARG A 37 5.21 21.90 -0.76
N ALA A 38 5.22 21.06 0.27
CA ALA A 38 6.16 21.20 1.37
C ALA A 38 7.54 20.71 0.90
N PRO A 39 8.64 21.41 1.26
CA PRO A 39 9.98 20.93 0.96
C PRO A 39 10.18 19.50 1.49
N HIS A 40 10.69 18.62 0.63
CA HIS A 40 10.97 17.24 0.98
C HIS A 40 12.34 16.84 0.44
N GLN A 41 13.23 16.42 1.33
CA GLN A 41 14.48 15.79 0.92
C GLN A 41 14.21 14.33 0.58
N HIS A 42 14.49 13.93 -0.66
CA HIS A 42 14.37 12.55 -1.07
C HIS A 42 15.27 11.63 -0.23
N PRO A 43 14.73 10.56 0.37
CA PRO A 43 15.55 9.55 0.99
C PRO A 43 16.35 8.81 -0.08
N SER A 44 17.60 8.47 0.23
CA SER A 44 18.44 7.65 -0.63
C SER A 44 18.21 6.15 -0.39
N ALA A 45 18.29 5.37 -1.47
CA ALA A 45 18.42 3.92 -1.40
C ALA A 45 19.89 3.52 -1.55
N LYS A 46 20.25 2.30 -1.14
CA LYS A 46 21.60 1.73 -1.32
C LYS A 46 21.92 1.37 -2.78
N ILE A 47 20.93 1.43 -3.66
CA ILE A 47 21.04 1.20 -5.09
C ILE A 47 20.41 2.38 -5.83
N GLU A 48 20.87 2.62 -7.05
CA GLU A 48 20.26 3.61 -7.92
C GLU A 48 18.92 3.10 -8.45
N LEU A 49 17.92 3.98 -8.46
CA LEU A 49 16.55 3.65 -8.84
C LEU A 49 16.07 4.60 -9.93
N ILE A 50 15.25 4.09 -10.84
CA ILE A 50 14.41 4.90 -11.74
C ILE A 50 12.95 4.52 -11.48
N VAL A 51 12.07 5.51 -11.42
CA VAL A 51 10.63 5.30 -11.28
C VAL A 51 9.93 5.54 -12.61
N ARG A 52 9.00 4.65 -12.98
CA ARG A 52 8.20 4.76 -14.20
C ARG A 52 6.84 4.05 -14.08
N PRO A 53 5.89 4.30 -14.98
CA PRO A 53 4.69 3.48 -15.09
C PRO A 53 5.04 2.00 -15.24
N MET A 54 4.23 1.16 -14.59
CA MET A 54 4.33 -0.29 -14.65
C MET A 54 3.97 -0.80 -16.04
N ARG A 55 4.70 -1.80 -16.50
CA ARG A 55 4.47 -2.51 -17.76
C ARG A 55 4.12 -3.98 -17.48
N PRO A 56 3.46 -4.68 -18.41
CA PRO A 56 3.08 -6.08 -18.19
C PRO A 56 4.25 -6.98 -17.79
N GLU A 57 5.43 -6.77 -18.37
CA GLU A 57 6.65 -7.54 -18.08
C GLU A 57 7.17 -7.34 -16.64
N ASP A 58 6.88 -6.19 -16.02
CA ASP A 58 7.29 -5.94 -14.64
C ASP A 58 6.54 -6.84 -13.68
N ALA A 59 5.26 -7.12 -13.95
CA ALA A 59 4.46 -8.03 -13.16
C ALA A 59 5.09 -9.43 -13.13
N VAL A 60 5.56 -9.89 -14.29
CA VAL A 60 6.21 -11.20 -14.43
C VAL A 60 7.51 -11.21 -13.61
N SER A 61 8.32 -10.15 -13.66
CA SER A 61 9.57 -10.09 -12.91
C SER A 61 9.38 -9.95 -11.40
N LEU A 62 8.40 -9.14 -10.96
CA LEU A 62 8.09 -8.91 -9.55
C LEU A 62 7.45 -10.11 -8.87
N TYR A 63 6.66 -10.89 -9.63
CA TYR A 63 5.79 -11.94 -9.08
C TYR A 63 6.07 -13.34 -9.64
N GLY A 64 7.05 -13.49 -10.53
CA GLY A 64 7.40 -14.73 -11.20
C GLY A 64 8.37 -15.63 -10.44
N ASP A 65 8.99 -15.13 -9.36
CA ASP A 65 10.03 -15.88 -8.64
C ASP A 65 9.41 -17.00 -7.77
N ASP A 66 9.71 -18.26 -8.13
CA ASP A 66 9.19 -19.48 -7.50
C ASP A 66 9.79 -19.77 -6.12
N GLN A 67 10.73 -18.93 -5.67
CA GLN A 67 11.38 -19.00 -4.35
C GLN A 67 10.66 -18.23 -3.24
N ALA A 68 9.52 -17.61 -3.56
CA ALA A 68 8.63 -17.01 -2.57
C ALA A 68 8.16 -18.05 -1.53
N SER A 69 8.09 -17.70 -0.24
CA SER A 69 7.51 -18.59 0.79
C SER A 69 6.05 -18.94 0.46
N THR A 70 5.46 -20.00 1.01
CA THR A 70 4.06 -20.37 0.71
C THR A 70 3.06 -19.25 1.04
N ALA A 71 3.36 -18.40 2.04
CA ALA A 71 2.59 -17.20 2.36
C ALA A 71 2.75 -16.13 1.27
N ASP A 72 3.99 -15.89 0.82
CA ASP A 72 4.28 -14.98 -0.29
C ASP A 72 3.62 -15.48 -1.59
N LYS A 73 3.66 -16.78 -1.93
CA LYS A 73 3.03 -17.36 -3.15
C LYS A 73 1.54 -17.08 -3.26
N MET A 74 0.82 -17.03 -2.14
CA MET A 74 -0.61 -16.76 -2.11
C MET A 74 -0.90 -15.26 -2.17
N GLU A 75 -0.10 -14.42 -1.51
CA GLU A 75 -0.12 -12.97 -1.67
C GLU A 75 0.17 -12.56 -3.13
N LEU A 76 1.11 -13.26 -3.77
CA LEU A 76 1.45 -13.12 -5.19
C LEU A 76 0.28 -13.51 -6.11
N HIS A 77 -0.48 -14.55 -5.78
CA HIS A 77 -1.63 -14.99 -6.59
C HIS A 77 -2.79 -13.99 -6.55
N TRP A 78 -3.07 -13.38 -5.40
CA TRP A 78 -4.04 -12.29 -5.27
C TRP A 78 -3.57 -11.02 -5.98
N ARG A 79 -2.27 -10.72 -5.91
CA ARG A 79 -1.68 -9.58 -6.63
C ARG A 79 -1.69 -9.73 -8.14
N ARG A 80 -1.46 -10.93 -8.70
CA ARG A 80 -1.56 -11.14 -10.16
C ARG A 80 -2.94 -10.76 -10.71
N ARG A 81 -4.01 -11.17 -10.01
CA ARG A 81 -5.39 -10.76 -10.38
C ARG A 81 -5.60 -9.24 -10.25
N TYR A 82 -5.00 -8.62 -9.24
CA TYR A 82 -5.04 -7.17 -9.03
C TYR A 82 -4.29 -6.40 -10.15
N VAL A 83 -3.20 -6.98 -10.65
CA VAL A 83 -2.37 -6.39 -11.70
C VAL A 83 -3.10 -6.39 -13.05
N ASP A 84 -3.77 -7.46 -13.44
CA ASP A 84 -4.46 -7.51 -14.74
C ASP A 84 -5.57 -6.44 -14.84
N GLU A 85 -6.27 -6.16 -13.74
CA GLU A 85 -7.36 -5.17 -13.70
C GLU A 85 -6.84 -3.72 -13.48
N GLN A 86 -5.59 -3.54 -13.05
CA GLN A 86 -5.08 -2.24 -12.57
C GLN A 86 -3.66 -1.90 -12.99
N LEU A 87 -3.11 -2.60 -13.98
CA LEU A 87 -1.75 -2.38 -14.50
C LEU A 87 -1.51 -0.89 -14.85
N ALA A 88 -2.51 -0.24 -15.45
CA ALA A 88 -2.45 1.16 -15.86
C ALA A 88 -2.24 2.16 -14.71
N ARG A 89 -2.44 1.75 -13.45
CA ARG A 89 -2.31 2.58 -12.24
C ARG A 89 -1.04 2.28 -11.44
N GLY A 90 -0.29 1.25 -11.86
CA GLY A 90 0.91 0.81 -11.17
C GLY A 90 2.11 1.69 -11.54
N TRP A 91 2.94 1.98 -10.54
CA TRP A 91 4.26 2.58 -10.71
C TRP A 91 5.31 1.64 -10.15
N VAL A 92 6.43 1.50 -10.85
CA VAL A 92 7.54 0.63 -10.45
C VAL A 92 8.80 1.44 -10.24
N ALA A 93 9.61 1.02 -9.26
CA ALA A 93 11.02 1.39 -9.21
C ALA A 93 11.85 0.25 -9.80
N VAL A 94 12.76 0.61 -10.70
CA VAL A 94 13.68 -0.28 -11.39
C VAL A 94 15.08 -0.02 -10.87
N ASP A 95 15.77 -1.08 -10.49
CA ASP A 95 17.20 -1.06 -10.20
C ASP A 95 17.97 -0.79 -11.50
N VAL A 96 18.75 0.30 -11.54
CA VAL A 96 19.49 0.72 -12.74
C VAL A 96 20.55 -0.31 -13.16
N GLU A 97 21.18 -0.97 -12.19
CA GLU A 97 22.27 -1.91 -12.45
C GLU A 97 21.75 -3.21 -13.04
N SER A 98 20.75 -3.82 -12.38
CA SER A 98 20.19 -5.10 -12.81
C SER A 98 19.08 -4.98 -13.86
N ASN A 99 18.58 -3.76 -14.10
CA ASN A 99 17.40 -3.48 -14.92
C ASN A 99 16.16 -4.30 -14.51
N ARG A 100 16.02 -4.60 -13.21
CA ARG A 100 14.90 -5.36 -12.65
C ARG A 100 13.99 -4.47 -11.80
N PRO A 101 12.66 -4.64 -11.89
CA PRO A 101 11.74 -3.98 -10.97
C PRO A 101 11.98 -4.49 -9.54
N CYS A 102 12.21 -3.56 -8.63
CA CYS A 102 12.54 -3.83 -7.24
C CYS A 102 11.52 -3.25 -6.26
N TYR A 103 10.55 -2.48 -6.76
CA TYR A 103 9.43 -1.95 -6.00
C TYR A 103 8.24 -1.70 -6.90
N VAL A 104 7.03 -1.80 -6.36
CA VAL A 104 5.79 -1.39 -7.02
C VAL A 104 4.82 -0.78 -6.02
N GLN A 105 4.07 0.22 -6.48
CA GLN A 105 2.96 0.81 -5.73
C GLN A 105 1.94 1.40 -6.72
N TRP A 106 0.66 1.36 -6.34
CA TRP A 106 -0.42 1.92 -7.15
C TRP A 106 -0.68 3.35 -6.72
N LEU A 107 -0.80 4.24 -7.71
CA LEU A 107 -1.15 5.64 -7.51
C LEU A 107 -2.54 5.89 -8.10
N LEU A 108 -3.50 6.22 -7.24
CA LEU A 108 -4.89 6.41 -7.60
C LEU A 108 -5.29 7.86 -7.35
N PRO A 109 -5.61 8.64 -8.39
CA PRO A 109 -6.11 10.00 -8.22
C PRO A 109 -7.58 10.01 -7.77
N GLN A 110 -8.07 11.19 -7.36
CA GLN A 110 -9.47 11.40 -6.98
C GLN A 110 -10.49 10.93 -8.03
N SER A 111 -10.16 11.03 -9.33
CA SER A 111 -11.05 10.56 -10.40
C SER A 111 -11.40 9.06 -10.30
N GLU A 112 -10.59 8.29 -9.56
CA GLU A 112 -10.80 6.87 -9.29
C GLU A 112 -11.61 6.62 -7.99
N ASN A 113 -12.25 7.63 -7.40
CA ASN A 113 -13.00 7.50 -6.14
C ASN A 113 -14.05 6.37 -6.16
N ALA A 114 -14.69 6.10 -7.30
CA ALA A 114 -15.62 4.98 -7.43
C ALA A 114 -14.92 3.63 -7.14
N PHE A 115 -13.73 3.44 -7.68
CA PHE A 115 -12.89 2.27 -7.42
C PHE A 115 -12.37 2.24 -5.97
N ILE A 116 -11.86 3.37 -5.46
CA ILE A 116 -11.29 3.50 -4.10
C ILE A 116 -12.33 3.16 -3.03
N THR A 117 -13.53 3.71 -3.15
CA THR A 117 -14.62 3.51 -2.18
C THR A 117 -15.25 2.13 -2.28
N GLN A 118 -15.31 1.53 -3.47
CA GLN A 118 -15.79 0.16 -3.66
C GLN A 118 -14.91 -0.88 -2.93
N ALA A 119 -13.60 -0.62 -2.82
CA ALA A 119 -12.70 -1.46 -2.04
C ALA A 119 -13.05 -1.50 -0.53
N GLY A 120 -13.87 -0.55 -0.04
CA GLY A 120 -14.42 -0.54 1.32
C GLY A 120 -13.42 -0.20 2.43
N ASP A 121 -12.20 0.17 2.05
CA ASP A 121 -11.06 0.31 2.95
C ASP A 121 -10.55 1.75 3.08
N PHE A 122 -11.04 2.69 2.27
CA PHE A 122 -10.49 4.05 2.17
C PHE A 122 -11.60 5.10 2.16
N PRO A 123 -11.35 6.33 2.65
CA PRO A 123 -12.26 7.43 2.46
C PRO A 123 -12.26 7.86 0.99
N ALA A 124 -13.32 8.54 0.56
CA ALA A 124 -13.30 9.24 -0.71
C ALA A 124 -12.25 10.36 -0.66
N LEU A 125 -11.44 10.47 -1.71
CA LEU A 125 -10.42 11.51 -1.83
C LEU A 125 -11.05 12.86 -2.19
N ALA A 126 -10.51 13.93 -1.63
CA ALA A 126 -10.75 15.30 -2.08
C ALA A 126 -10.12 15.56 -3.46
N ARG A 127 -10.51 16.65 -4.12
CA ARG A 127 -10.05 16.98 -5.49
C ARG A 127 -8.53 17.08 -5.63
N ASP A 128 -7.84 17.52 -4.59
CA ASP A 128 -6.40 17.69 -4.54
C ASP A 128 -5.70 16.53 -3.80
N GLU A 129 -6.37 15.39 -3.65
CA GLU A 129 -5.83 14.19 -3.00
C GLU A 129 -5.61 13.05 -4.00
N ALA A 130 -4.55 12.26 -3.75
CA ALA A 130 -4.29 10.98 -4.38
C ALA A 130 -3.98 9.92 -3.32
N LEU A 131 -4.20 8.65 -3.64
CA LEU A 131 -3.91 7.50 -2.78
C LEU A 131 -2.76 6.69 -3.36
N LEU A 132 -1.78 6.38 -2.52
CA LEU A 132 -0.79 5.34 -2.75
C LEU A 132 -1.18 4.07 -1.99
N GLU A 133 -1.24 2.95 -2.69
CA GLU A 133 -1.72 1.69 -2.12
C GLU A 133 -0.96 0.47 -2.67
N ASN A 134 -1.05 -0.65 -1.95
CA ASN A 134 -0.51 -1.95 -2.35
C ASN A 134 1.01 -1.91 -2.65
N ALA A 135 1.77 -1.24 -1.79
CA ALA A 135 3.22 -1.21 -1.83
C ALA A 135 3.83 -2.62 -1.71
N PHE A 136 4.79 -2.95 -2.56
CA PHE A 136 5.51 -4.21 -2.49
C PHE A 136 7.00 -4.06 -2.86
N THR A 137 7.85 -4.69 -2.05
CA THR A 137 9.29 -4.86 -2.30
C THR A 137 9.63 -6.34 -2.26
N PRO A 138 10.17 -6.94 -3.34
CA PRO A 138 10.62 -8.33 -3.33
C PRO A 138 11.69 -8.56 -2.26
N ALA A 139 11.75 -9.77 -1.69
CA ALA A 139 12.61 -10.09 -0.54
C ALA A 139 14.10 -9.75 -0.78
N ALA A 140 14.62 -10.04 -1.98
CA ALA A 140 16.01 -9.75 -2.38
C ALA A 140 16.38 -8.25 -2.40
N TYR A 141 15.38 -7.37 -2.38
CA TYR A 141 15.54 -5.92 -2.41
C TYR A 141 15.21 -5.24 -1.08
N ARG A 142 14.70 -5.98 -0.07
CA ARG A 142 14.40 -5.43 1.26
C ARG A 142 15.68 -5.00 1.99
N GLY A 143 15.56 -4.07 2.94
CA GLY A 143 16.69 -3.58 3.74
C GLY A 143 17.65 -2.61 3.00
N LYS A 144 17.34 -2.26 1.75
CA LYS A 144 18.14 -1.34 0.91
C LYS A 144 17.61 0.10 0.87
N GLY A 145 16.61 0.44 1.67
CA GLY A 145 15.98 1.78 1.66
C GLY A 145 15.07 2.07 0.45
N ILE A 146 14.82 1.07 -0.40
CA ILE A 146 14.11 1.22 -1.68
C ILE A 146 12.68 1.72 -1.48
N MET A 147 11.92 1.16 -0.53
CA MET A 147 10.53 1.56 -0.32
C MET A 147 10.40 3.07 -0.10
N SER A 148 11.21 3.65 0.79
CA SER A 148 11.15 5.09 1.08
C SER A 148 11.54 5.94 -0.12
N ALA A 149 12.64 5.57 -0.80
CA ALA A 149 13.13 6.29 -1.98
C ALA A 149 12.15 6.23 -3.15
N ALA A 150 11.63 5.04 -3.44
CA ALA A 150 10.66 4.81 -4.49
C ALA A 150 9.33 5.50 -4.19
N MET A 151 8.74 5.28 -3.00
CA MET A 151 7.48 5.91 -2.60
C MET A 151 7.55 7.43 -2.65
N SER A 152 8.67 8.02 -2.21
CA SER A 152 8.89 9.47 -2.28
C SER A 152 8.78 9.99 -3.72
N ARG A 153 9.43 9.31 -4.68
CA ARG A 153 9.41 9.68 -6.10
C ARG A 153 8.09 9.36 -6.80
N ILE A 154 7.43 8.27 -6.42
CA ILE A 154 6.10 7.90 -6.95
C ILE A 154 5.05 8.90 -6.46
N ALA A 155 5.12 9.36 -5.21
CA ALA A 155 4.17 10.34 -4.67
C ALA A 155 4.14 11.64 -5.48
N GLU A 156 5.29 12.11 -5.97
CA GLU A 156 5.39 13.31 -6.81
C GLU A 156 4.73 13.14 -8.18
N GLN A 157 4.61 11.91 -8.66
CA GLN A 157 3.86 11.65 -9.88
C GLN A 157 2.38 12.01 -9.72
N ALA A 158 1.87 12.19 -8.50
CA ALA A 158 0.50 12.62 -8.28
C ALA A 158 0.23 14.08 -8.71
N GLU A 159 1.28 14.91 -8.85
CA GLU A 159 1.13 16.28 -9.34
C GLU A 159 0.55 16.32 -10.75
N GLN A 160 0.85 15.32 -11.59
CA GLN A 160 0.30 15.21 -12.94
C GLN A 160 -1.23 15.03 -12.95
N TYR A 161 -1.82 14.62 -11.82
CA TYR A 161 -3.25 14.49 -11.62
C TYR A 161 -3.86 15.68 -10.84
N GLY A 162 -3.06 16.74 -10.60
CA GLY A 162 -3.49 17.91 -9.84
C GLY A 162 -3.52 17.70 -8.32
N ALA A 163 -2.95 16.60 -7.82
CA ALA A 163 -2.91 16.34 -6.39
C ALA A 163 -1.90 17.27 -5.70
N ARG A 164 -2.30 17.84 -4.56
CA ARG A 164 -1.41 18.48 -3.59
C ARG A 164 -1.04 17.51 -2.48
N TYR A 165 -1.97 16.66 -2.08
CA TYR A 165 -1.81 15.75 -0.97
C TYR A 165 -1.80 14.31 -1.46
N VAL A 166 -0.86 13.52 -0.97
CA VAL A 166 -0.82 12.07 -1.21
C VAL A 166 -1.07 11.36 0.09
N MET A 167 -1.99 10.40 0.08
CA MET A 167 -2.35 9.58 1.22
C MET A 167 -1.83 8.15 1.06
N THR A 168 -1.56 7.47 2.16
CA THR A 168 -1.34 6.01 2.20
C THR A 168 -1.83 5.49 3.54
N PHE A 169 -2.23 4.22 3.61
CA PHE A 169 -2.70 3.62 4.85
C PHE A 169 -1.81 2.47 5.29
N VAL A 170 -1.44 2.47 6.57
CA VAL A 170 -0.55 1.46 7.13
C VAL A 170 -1.12 0.97 8.46
N GLY A 171 -1.14 -0.36 8.66
CA GLY A 171 -1.50 -0.96 9.94
C GLY A 171 -0.68 -0.38 11.09
N ASP A 172 -1.31 -0.20 12.24
CA ASP A 172 -0.65 0.33 13.45
C ASP A 172 0.45 -0.60 14.00
N ASP A 173 0.39 -1.88 13.63
CA ASP A 173 1.36 -2.93 13.92
C ASP A 173 2.55 -2.98 12.94
N ASN A 174 2.44 -2.36 11.76
CA ASN A 174 3.46 -2.41 10.72
C ASN A 174 4.48 -1.27 10.87
N ILE A 175 5.24 -1.32 11.97
CA ILE A 175 6.24 -0.30 12.35
C ILE A 175 7.28 -0.07 11.25
N ALA A 176 7.69 -1.11 10.53
CA ALA A 176 8.65 -0.98 9.43
C ALA A 176 8.10 -0.11 8.29
N SER A 177 6.84 -0.34 7.89
CA SER A 177 6.21 0.45 6.83
C SER A 177 5.90 1.88 7.30
N LEU A 178 5.50 2.06 8.56
CA LEU A 178 5.28 3.39 9.15
C LEU A 178 6.57 4.24 9.09
N LYS A 179 7.70 3.69 9.57
CA LYS A 179 9.01 4.36 9.47
C LYS A 179 9.43 4.60 8.02
N GLY A 180 9.13 3.67 7.13
CA GLY A 180 9.45 3.81 5.71
C GLY A 180 8.63 4.92 5.02
N CYS A 181 7.33 5.03 5.31
CA CYS A 181 6.47 6.10 4.80
C CYS A 181 6.91 7.46 5.34
N GLN A 182 7.29 7.50 6.61
CA GLN A 182 7.78 8.72 7.23
C GLN A 182 9.08 9.24 6.59
N ARG A 183 10.05 8.35 6.33
CA ARG A 183 11.24 8.72 5.54
C ARG A 183 10.90 9.20 4.14
N ALA A 184 9.79 8.74 3.56
CA ALA A 184 9.27 9.21 2.28
C ALA A 184 8.46 10.53 2.37
N GLY A 185 8.43 11.19 3.53
CA GLY A 185 7.78 12.49 3.75
C GLY A 185 6.33 12.42 4.20
N PHE A 186 5.82 11.24 4.56
CA PHE A 186 4.45 11.09 5.04
C PHE A 186 4.35 11.23 6.56
N ALA A 187 3.33 11.93 7.04
CA ALA A 187 3.05 12.04 8.48
C ALA A 187 1.63 11.52 8.79
N PRO A 188 1.38 10.95 9.98
CA PRO A 188 0.03 10.61 10.40
C PRO A 188 -0.91 11.82 10.32
N HIS A 189 -2.05 11.61 9.67
CA HIS A 189 -3.07 12.63 9.48
C HIS A 189 -4.42 12.20 10.07
N LEU A 190 -4.74 10.92 9.95
CA LEU A 190 -5.97 10.34 10.50
C LEU A 190 -5.74 8.90 10.94
N VAL A 191 -6.67 8.37 11.73
CA VAL A 191 -6.73 6.95 12.10
C VAL A 191 -8.00 6.35 11.55
N HIS A 192 -7.87 5.23 10.83
CA HIS A 192 -8.99 4.40 10.41
C HIS A 192 -9.16 3.27 11.41
N HIS A 193 -10.25 3.33 12.18
CA HIS A 193 -10.68 2.27 13.08
C HIS A 193 -11.65 1.35 12.37
N ARG A 194 -11.40 0.05 12.45
CA ARG A 194 -12.27 -0.97 11.89
C ARG A 194 -12.71 -1.93 12.98
N THR A 195 -14.01 -2.15 13.07
CA THR A 195 -14.60 -3.20 13.90
C THR A 195 -15.38 -4.14 13.01
N ARG A 196 -15.02 -5.42 13.09
CA ARG A 196 -15.71 -6.53 12.43
C ARG A 196 -16.42 -7.35 13.49
N ARG A 197 -17.68 -7.73 13.23
CA ARG A 197 -18.49 -8.59 14.11
C ARG A 197 -19.05 -9.76 13.32
N ALA A 198 -19.45 -10.81 14.05
CA ALA A 198 -20.00 -12.03 13.48
C ALA A 198 -19.11 -12.60 12.37
N PHE A 199 -17.83 -12.86 12.68
CA PHE A 199 -16.88 -13.46 11.74
C PHE A 199 -16.65 -12.62 10.47
N GLY A 200 -16.78 -11.29 10.59
CA GLY A 200 -16.58 -10.34 9.48
C GLY A 200 -17.78 -10.09 8.58
N VAL A 201 -18.98 -10.57 8.97
CA VAL A 201 -20.23 -10.29 8.24
C VAL A 201 -20.64 -8.84 8.44
N LEU A 202 -20.54 -8.33 9.68
CA LEU A 202 -20.89 -6.95 10.00
C LEU A 202 -19.61 -6.14 10.16
N ASN A 203 -19.46 -5.11 9.34
CA ASN A 203 -18.27 -4.27 9.32
C ASN A 203 -18.66 -2.84 9.62
N SER A 204 -17.89 -2.19 10.49
CA SER A 204 -17.99 -0.76 10.76
C SER A 204 -16.61 -0.14 10.67
N SER A 205 -16.56 1.01 10.01
CA SER A 205 -15.34 1.78 9.76
C SER A 205 -15.57 3.21 10.21
N ARG A 206 -14.60 3.76 10.94
CA ARG A 206 -14.60 5.15 11.39
C ARG A 206 -13.24 5.77 11.08
N PHE A 207 -13.28 6.98 10.54
CA PHE A 207 -12.09 7.80 10.33
C PHE A 207 -12.05 8.90 11.40
N GLU A 208 -10.90 9.06 12.02
CA GLU A 208 -10.63 10.05 13.06
C GLU A 208 -9.47 10.92 12.58
N THR A 209 -9.76 12.15 12.16
CA THR A 209 -8.71 13.12 11.83
C THR A 209 -7.99 13.52 13.10
N LEU A 210 -6.66 13.46 13.08
CA LEU A 210 -5.81 13.86 14.19
C LEU A 210 -5.75 15.39 14.26
N ALA A 211 -5.89 15.99 15.44
CA ALA A 211 -5.59 17.41 15.63
C ALA A 211 -4.10 17.68 15.38
N GLU A 212 -3.70 18.92 15.06
CA GLU A 212 -2.30 19.24 14.71
C GLU A 212 -1.32 18.98 15.87
N ASP A 213 -1.77 19.18 17.10
CA ASP A 213 -1.04 18.96 18.35
C ASP A 213 -1.12 17.51 18.86
N ASP A 214 -1.80 16.61 18.14
CA ASP A 214 -1.95 15.23 18.57
C ASP A 214 -0.59 14.50 18.56
N PRO A 215 -0.15 13.91 19.69
CA PRO A 215 1.16 13.27 19.79
C PRO A 215 1.31 12.08 18.82
N ARG A 216 0.21 11.47 18.36
CA ARG A 216 0.23 10.40 17.36
C ARG A 216 0.75 10.88 16.01
N ARG A 217 0.69 12.19 15.71
CA ARG A 217 1.30 12.78 14.50
C ARG A 217 2.82 12.70 14.51
N HIS A 218 3.41 12.59 15.70
CA HIS A 218 4.86 12.58 15.90
C HIS A 218 5.40 11.23 16.37
N ARG A 219 4.52 10.28 16.69
CA ARG A 219 4.85 8.98 17.32
C ARG A 219 5.92 8.16 16.60
N PHE A 220 6.05 8.32 15.29
CA PHE A 220 7.03 7.57 14.50
C PHE A 220 8.27 8.38 14.15
N LEU A 221 8.30 9.68 14.47
CA LEU A 221 9.49 10.52 14.29
C LEU A 221 10.66 9.90 15.05
N PRO A 222 11.87 9.84 14.46
CA PRO A 222 13.05 9.60 15.28
C PRO A 222 13.14 10.71 16.32
N ASP A 223 13.54 10.36 17.54
CA ASP A 223 14.03 11.34 18.49
C ASP A 223 15.09 12.19 17.77
N GLN A 224 14.89 13.52 17.78
CA GLN A 224 15.74 14.45 17.06
C GLN A 224 17.20 14.40 17.53
#